data_AF-A0A0U5FVJ6-F1
#
_entry.id   AF-A0A0U5FVJ6-F1
#
_cell.length_a   1.000
_cell.length_b   1.000
_cell.length_c   1.000
_cell.angle_alpha   90.00
_cell.angle_beta   90.00
_cell.angle_gamma   90.00
#
_symmetry.space_group_name_H-M   'P 1'
#
loop_
_entity.id
_entity.type
_entity.pdbx_description
1 polymer ?
#
loop_
_entity_poly.entity_id
_entity_poly.type
_entity_poly.pdbx_seq_one_letter_code
_entity_poly.pdbx_strand_id
1 'polypeptide(L)'
;MGTNGAALMILLLFMAITSATSAELIAVSSLLTFDVYKQYINPSASSKQLVMQSHYSIVVFSLVLATFCCALSASGINITWIITCVGVIVGGGGIPLAFVVLFPKSVSPPGAIAAPLIAMPLGFVAWFVTTHIRSGVNSVATTGEETNALAGSSTTCGLGTILVLVLSWVFPSRYTSANPAHTVLVEKVSGVETVHAQPPSPQQPNSTAPEPVPPSQDEEKHTSTQQQTPPDPSPSKIETGNEVIDFLLNNHIKPLDAAAYRKALRLAIGVCLLFIVLAMLTFPFAFYGTSFIFTREAFTGWVAVSLLWVFCSAMACVVWPVLESWGELVHVGKTLFGLK
;
A
#
# COMPACT_ATOMS: atom_id res chain seq x y z
N MET A 1 12.26 -6.15 36.71
CA MET A 1 10.88 -6.59 36.45
C MET A 1 10.62 -7.84 37.28
N GLY A 2 9.53 -7.91 38.04
CA GLY A 2 9.16 -9.15 38.76
C GLY A 2 8.65 -10.23 37.81
N THR A 3 8.42 -11.46 38.31
CA THR A 3 7.93 -12.62 37.54
C THR A 3 6.68 -12.30 36.71
N ASN A 4 5.73 -11.56 37.29
CA ASN A 4 4.50 -11.14 36.60
C ASN A 4 4.78 -10.15 35.45
N GLY A 5 5.77 -9.27 35.62
CA GLY A 5 6.17 -8.32 34.58
C GLY A 5 6.85 -9.01 33.41
N ALA A 6 7.68 -10.02 33.67
CA ALA A 6 8.30 -10.84 32.61
C ALA A 6 7.24 -11.62 31.82
N ALA A 7 6.24 -12.20 32.49
CA ALA A 7 5.13 -12.90 31.83
C ALA A 7 4.32 -11.95 30.91
N LEU A 8 4.00 -10.74 31.38
CA LEU A 8 3.32 -9.75 30.55
C LEU A 8 4.14 -9.31 29.34
N MET A 9 5.46 -9.15 29.48
CA MET A 9 6.33 -8.79 28.35
C MET A 9 6.40 -9.90 27.29
N ILE A 10 6.46 -11.17 27.72
CA ILE A 10 6.43 -12.31 26.80
C ILE A 10 5.09 -12.38 26.06
N LEU A 11 3.97 -12.18 26.78
CA LEU A 11 2.64 -12.16 26.18
C LEU A 11 2.49 -11.02 25.18
N LEU A 12 2.95 -9.82 25.52
CA LEU A 12 2.93 -8.66 24.63
C LEU A 12 3.76 -8.93 23.37
N LEU A 13 4.97 -9.46 23.51
CA LEU A 13 5.83 -9.83 22.39
C LEU A 13 5.17 -10.90 21.50
N PHE A 14 4.58 -11.92 22.10
CA PHE A 14 3.87 -12.98 21.37
C PHE A 14 2.68 -12.44 20.57
N MET A 15 1.85 -11.58 21.18
CA MET A 15 0.73 -10.95 20.48
C MET A 15 1.20 -10.02 19.37
N ALA A 16 2.26 -9.23 19.60
CA ALA A 16 2.82 -8.34 18.59
C ALA A 16 3.33 -9.11 17.36
N ILE A 17 4.10 -10.19 17.58
CA ILE A 17 4.63 -11.03 16.50
C ILE A 17 3.48 -11.74 15.77
N THR A 18 2.52 -12.33 16.50
CA THR A 18 1.40 -13.05 15.89
C THR A 18 0.53 -12.13 15.04
N SER A 19 0.32 -10.89 15.49
CA SER A 19 -0.42 -9.86 14.73
C SER A 19 0.30 -9.49 13.44
N ALA A 20 1.60 -9.18 13.52
CA ALA A 20 2.42 -8.87 12.33
C ALA A 20 2.45 -10.03 11.33
N THR A 21 2.70 -11.25 11.80
CA THR A 21 2.69 -12.45 10.96
C THR A 21 1.33 -12.66 10.29
N SER A 22 0.23 -12.45 11.01
CA SER A 22 -1.12 -12.59 10.45
C SER A 22 -1.37 -11.58 9.32
N ALA A 23 -0.98 -10.32 9.51
CA ALA A 23 -1.10 -9.28 8.49
C ALA A 23 -0.30 -9.60 7.22
N GLU A 24 0.94 -10.08 7.37
CA GLU A 24 1.79 -10.48 6.24
C GLU A 24 1.24 -11.71 5.51
N LEU A 25 0.77 -12.73 6.24
CA LEU A 25 0.15 -13.93 5.64
C LEU A 25 -1.09 -13.56 4.81
N ILE A 26 -1.92 -12.66 5.31
CA ILE A 26 -3.12 -12.17 4.59
C ILE A 26 -2.73 -11.40 3.33
N ALA A 27 -1.71 -10.53 3.43
CA ALA A 27 -1.21 -9.77 2.28
C ALA A 27 -0.67 -10.71 1.19
N VAL A 28 0.20 -11.67 1.54
CA VAL A 28 0.77 -12.64 0.59
C VAL A 28 -0.31 -13.54 -0.01
N SER A 29 -1.28 -13.96 0.79
CA SER A 29 -2.41 -14.74 0.30
C SER A 29 -3.21 -14.02 -0.79
N SER A 30 -3.42 -12.71 -0.61
CA SER A 30 -4.17 -11.90 -1.56
C SER A 30 -3.41 -11.70 -2.86
N LEU A 31 -2.09 -11.49 -2.79
CA LEU A 31 -1.21 -11.45 -3.98
C LEU A 31 -1.27 -12.78 -4.75
N LEU A 32 -1.10 -13.91 -4.07
CA LEU A 32 -1.15 -15.22 -4.74
C LEU A 32 -2.54 -15.54 -5.31
N THR A 33 -3.60 -15.08 -4.66
CA THR A 33 -4.98 -15.34 -5.09
C THR A 33 -5.40 -14.46 -6.28
N PHE A 34 -5.16 -13.15 -6.22
CA PHE A 34 -5.63 -12.22 -7.24
C PHE A 34 -4.60 -11.99 -8.35
N ASP A 35 -3.33 -11.79 -7.98
CA ASP A 35 -2.30 -11.43 -8.95
C ASP A 35 -1.75 -12.64 -9.69
N VAL A 36 -1.75 -13.83 -9.06
CA VAL A 36 -1.28 -15.07 -9.70
C VAL A 36 -2.46 -15.93 -10.14
N TYR A 37 -3.26 -16.42 -9.19
CA TYR A 37 -4.30 -17.42 -9.51
C TYR A 37 -5.41 -16.85 -10.38
N LYS A 38 -6.06 -15.75 -9.97
CA LYS A 38 -7.13 -15.15 -10.75
C LYS A 38 -6.61 -14.61 -12.09
N GLN A 39 -5.49 -13.89 -12.09
CA GLN A 39 -5.00 -13.25 -13.33
C GLN A 39 -4.48 -14.26 -14.37
N TYR A 40 -3.75 -15.30 -13.97
CA TYR A 40 -3.03 -16.17 -14.92
C TYR A 40 -3.53 -17.62 -14.96
N ILE A 41 -4.10 -18.16 -13.87
CA ILE A 41 -4.50 -19.57 -13.80
C ILE A 41 -5.99 -19.74 -14.14
N ASN A 42 -6.88 -18.97 -13.51
CA ASN A 42 -8.32 -19.01 -13.74
C ASN A 42 -8.96 -17.61 -13.67
N PRO A 43 -8.99 -16.87 -14.80
CA PRO A 43 -9.60 -15.54 -14.91
C PRO A 43 -11.09 -15.48 -14.55
N SER A 44 -11.80 -16.59 -14.73
CA SER A 44 -13.23 -16.74 -14.43
C SER A 44 -13.51 -17.37 -13.06
N ALA A 45 -12.54 -17.36 -12.13
CA ALA A 45 -12.70 -17.96 -10.82
C ALA A 45 -13.88 -17.37 -10.03
N SER A 46 -14.74 -18.25 -9.51
CA SER A 46 -15.85 -17.86 -8.63
C SER A 46 -15.33 -17.40 -7.26
N SER A 47 -16.07 -16.53 -6.55
CA SER A 47 -15.71 -16.03 -5.21
C SER A 47 -15.39 -17.17 -4.23
N LYS A 48 -16.14 -18.28 -4.28
CA LYS A 48 -15.89 -19.47 -3.45
C LYS A 48 -14.52 -20.10 -3.75
N GLN A 49 -14.11 -20.13 -5.01
CA GLN A 49 -12.79 -20.66 -5.41
C GLN A 49 -11.66 -19.73 -4.97
N LEU A 50 -11.89 -18.40 -5.02
CA LEU A 50 -10.91 -17.42 -4.55
C LEU A 50 -10.65 -17.56 -3.04
N VAL A 51 -11.70 -17.76 -2.22
CA VAL A 51 -11.54 -18.00 -0.78
C VAL A 51 -10.76 -19.28 -0.51
N MET A 52 -11.10 -20.37 -1.20
CA MET A 52 -10.36 -21.63 -1.06
C MET A 52 -8.89 -21.46 -1.43
N GLN A 53 -8.60 -20.77 -2.55
CA GLN A 53 -7.24 -20.50 -2.99
C GLN A 53 -6.46 -19.65 -1.98
N SER A 54 -7.11 -18.66 -1.34
CA SER A 54 -6.50 -17.88 -0.27
C SER A 54 -6.09 -18.76 0.90
N HIS A 55 -6.96 -19.67 1.38
CA HIS A 55 -6.59 -20.59 2.45
C HIS A 55 -5.42 -21.51 2.08
N TYR A 56 -5.40 -22.05 0.86
CA TYR A 56 -4.26 -22.85 0.39
C TYR A 56 -2.96 -22.02 0.36
N SER A 57 -3.03 -20.77 -0.10
CA SER A 57 -1.88 -19.86 -0.16
C SER A 57 -1.31 -19.57 1.23
N ILE A 58 -2.16 -19.33 2.24
CA ILE A 58 -1.74 -19.12 3.63
C ILE A 58 -0.98 -20.35 4.17
N VAL A 59 -1.54 -21.55 3.99
CA VAL A 59 -0.92 -22.79 4.52
C VAL A 59 0.43 -23.05 3.86
N VAL A 60 0.49 -22.98 2.53
CA VAL A 60 1.73 -23.23 1.78
C VAL A 60 2.80 -22.19 2.14
N PHE A 61 2.44 -20.91 2.15
CA PHE A 61 3.40 -19.86 2.46
C PHE A 61 3.89 -19.92 3.91
N SER A 62 3.02 -20.29 4.86
CA SER A 62 3.42 -20.48 6.27
C SER A 62 4.43 -21.62 6.44
N LEU A 63 4.27 -22.73 5.70
CA LEU A 63 5.23 -23.84 5.72
C LEU A 63 6.58 -23.45 5.09
N VAL A 64 6.55 -22.72 3.98
CA VAL A 64 7.76 -22.19 3.34
C VAL A 64 8.48 -21.20 4.26
N LEU A 65 7.74 -20.30 4.90
CA LEU A 65 8.32 -19.32 5.82
C LEU A 65 8.90 -20.01 7.06
N ALA A 66 8.20 -20.99 7.65
CA ALA A 66 8.69 -21.75 8.79
C ALA A 66 9.99 -22.51 8.47
N THR A 67 10.04 -23.17 7.30
CA THR A 67 11.25 -23.88 6.84
C THR A 67 12.40 -22.92 6.57
N PHE A 68 12.14 -21.77 5.95
CA PHE A 68 13.13 -20.71 5.73
C PHE A 68 13.69 -20.15 7.04
N CYS A 69 12.83 -19.86 8.03
CA CYS A 69 13.24 -19.40 9.36
C CYS A 69 14.13 -20.43 10.09
N CYS A 70 13.78 -21.71 10.04
CA CYS A 70 14.62 -22.79 10.59
C CYS A 70 15.98 -22.85 9.89
N ALA A 71 16.02 -22.70 8.56
CA ALA A 71 17.27 -22.71 7.80
C ALA A 71 18.18 -21.53 8.15
N LEU A 72 17.62 -20.32 8.29
CA LEU A 72 18.38 -19.13 8.73
C LEU A 72 18.96 -19.32 10.15
N SER A 73 18.14 -19.85 11.06
CA SER A 73 18.55 -20.14 12.44
C SER A 73 19.69 -21.18 12.48
N ALA A 74 19.58 -22.25 11.69
CA ALA A 74 20.63 -23.26 11.58
C ALA A 74 21.93 -22.74 10.94
N SER A 75 21.85 -21.73 10.08
CA SER A 75 23.01 -21.11 9.41
C SER A 75 23.78 -20.12 10.29
N GLY A 76 23.32 -19.88 11.53
CA GLY A 76 23.93 -18.91 12.45
C GLY A 76 23.65 -17.44 12.08
N ILE A 77 22.65 -17.19 11.22
CA ILE A 77 22.22 -15.84 10.86
C ILE A 77 21.39 -15.27 12.01
N ASN A 78 21.80 -14.12 12.54
CA ASN A 78 21.07 -13.42 13.59
C ASN A 78 20.18 -12.30 13.04
N ILE A 79 19.31 -11.75 13.89
CA ILE A 79 18.39 -10.66 13.50
C ILE A 79 19.17 -9.43 13.01
N THR A 80 20.31 -9.11 13.62
CA THR A 80 21.17 -7.99 13.21
C THR A 80 21.63 -8.14 11.76
N TRP A 81 22.04 -9.34 11.34
CA TRP A 81 22.42 -9.59 9.95
C TRP A 81 21.24 -9.38 9.00
N ILE A 82 20.05 -9.86 9.37
CA ILE A 82 18.84 -9.74 8.55
C ILE A 82 18.49 -8.26 8.34
N ILE A 83 18.46 -7.46 9.42
CA ILE A 83 18.12 -6.03 9.34
C ILE A 83 19.19 -5.24 8.57
N THR A 84 20.47 -5.62 8.69
CA THR A 84 21.56 -4.93 7.99
C THR A 84 21.51 -5.19 6.49
N CYS A 85 21.16 -6.40 6.06
CA CYS A 85 21.21 -6.81 4.66
C CYS A 85 19.88 -6.62 3.92
N VAL A 86 18.76 -6.33 4.63
CA VAL A 86 17.43 -6.16 4.02
C VAL A 86 17.41 -5.07 2.94
N GLY A 87 18.19 -4.00 3.13
CA GLY A 87 18.32 -2.92 2.16
C GLY A 87 18.91 -3.37 0.84
N VAL A 88 19.85 -4.32 0.85
CA VAL A 88 20.44 -4.90 -0.36
C VAL A 88 19.40 -5.72 -1.12
N ILE A 89 18.62 -6.53 -0.39
CA ILE A 89 17.65 -7.49 -0.95
C ILE A 89 16.42 -6.77 -1.52
N VAL A 90 15.88 -5.80 -0.78
CA VAL A 90 14.58 -5.16 -1.09
C VAL A 90 14.74 -3.80 -1.77
N GLY A 91 15.88 -3.13 -1.59
CA GLY A 91 16.09 -1.73 -2.01
C GLY A 91 15.89 -1.48 -3.50
N GLY A 92 16.06 -2.52 -4.33
CA GLY A 92 15.95 -2.42 -5.80
C GLY A 92 14.50 -2.24 -6.25
N GLY A 93 13.55 -2.82 -5.51
CA GLY A 93 12.12 -2.69 -5.77
C GLY A 93 11.48 -1.48 -5.10
N GLY A 94 11.94 -1.13 -3.89
CA GLY A 94 11.29 -0.12 -3.06
C GLY A 94 11.18 1.25 -3.74
N ILE A 95 12.28 1.75 -4.31
CA ILE A 95 12.28 3.08 -4.94
C ILE A 95 11.53 3.08 -6.28
N PRO A 96 11.76 2.15 -7.22
CA PRO A 96 10.97 2.08 -8.45
C PRO A 96 9.46 1.98 -8.19
N LEU A 97 9.04 1.19 -7.19
CA LEU A 97 7.64 1.09 -6.78
C LEU A 97 7.08 2.45 -6.32
N ALA A 98 7.83 3.18 -5.48
CA ALA A 98 7.45 4.53 -5.07
C ALA A 98 7.30 5.48 -6.26
N PHE A 99 8.20 5.41 -7.25
CA PHE A 99 8.12 6.21 -8.48
C PHE A 99 6.86 5.88 -9.31
N VAL A 100 6.51 4.59 -9.44
CA VAL A 100 5.28 4.17 -10.14
C VAL A 100 4.05 4.78 -9.48
N VAL A 101 3.99 4.80 -8.15
CA VAL A 101 2.85 5.32 -7.39
C VAL A 101 2.80 6.85 -7.41
N LEU A 102 3.93 7.54 -7.26
CA LEU A 102 3.99 9.01 -7.19
C LEU A 102 3.88 9.67 -8.57
N PHE A 103 4.44 9.04 -9.60
CA PHE A 103 4.50 9.59 -10.95
C PHE A 103 3.95 8.60 -12.00
N PRO A 104 2.69 8.16 -11.87
CA PRO A 104 2.12 7.13 -12.75
C PRO A 104 2.08 7.56 -14.23
N LYS A 105 2.11 8.87 -14.50
CA LYS A 105 2.16 9.42 -15.86
C LYS A 105 3.57 9.47 -16.46
N SER A 106 4.60 9.43 -15.63
CA SER A 106 6.00 9.61 -16.05
C SER A 106 6.77 8.29 -16.12
N VAL A 107 6.34 7.25 -15.41
CA VAL A 107 7.02 5.96 -15.39
C VAL A 107 6.56 5.08 -16.55
N SER A 108 7.53 4.55 -17.30
CA SER A 108 7.27 3.61 -18.39
C SER A 108 7.14 2.17 -17.89
N PRO A 109 6.38 1.29 -18.56
CA PRO A 109 6.31 -0.13 -18.21
C PRO A 109 7.68 -0.85 -18.21
N PRO A 110 8.57 -0.64 -19.21
CA PRO A 110 9.91 -1.22 -19.16
C PRO A 110 10.72 -0.71 -17.96
N GLY A 111 10.62 0.58 -17.63
CA GLY A 111 11.29 1.15 -16.46
C GLY A 111 10.77 0.58 -15.15
N ALA A 112 9.46 0.39 -15.02
CA ALA A 112 8.84 -0.19 -13.83
C ALA A 112 9.27 -1.65 -13.58
N ILE A 113 9.46 -2.45 -14.63
CA ILE A 113 9.78 -3.87 -14.53
C ILE A 113 11.28 -4.12 -14.51
N ALA A 114 12.03 -3.51 -15.43
CA ALA A 114 13.46 -3.80 -15.60
C ALA A 114 14.33 -3.13 -14.53
N ALA A 115 13.96 -1.94 -14.02
CA ALA A 115 14.74 -1.27 -12.97
C ALA A 115 14.95 -2.14 -11.72
N PRO A 116 13.90 -2.73 -11.09
CA PRO A 116 14.11 -3.58 -9.92
C PRO A 116 14.85 -4.88 -10.24
N LEU A 117 14.59 -5.48 -11.41
CA LEU A 117 15.23 -6.73 -11.84
C LEU A 117 16.73 -6.59 -12.14
N ILE A 118 17.19 -5.40 -12.54
CA ILE A 118 18.60 -5.12 -12.82
C ILE A 118 19.31 -4.57 -11.58
N ALA A 119 18.64 -3.70 -10.80
CA ALA A 119 19.23 -3.08 -9.62
C ALA A 119 19.57 -4.09 -8.53
N MET A 120 18.73 -5.11 -8.31
CA MET A 120 18.91 -6.10 -7.26
C MET A 120 20.14 -7.01 -7.47
N PRO A 121 20.35 -7.64 -8.65
CA PRO A 121 21.56 -8.41 -8.93
C PRO A 121 22.84 -7.56 -8.85
N LEU A 122 22.82 -6.33 -9.37
CA LEU A 122 23.98 -5.44 -9.32
C LEU A 122 24.30 -5.00 -7.88
N GLY A 123 23.28 -4.83 -7.05
CA GLY A 123 23.41 -4.64 -5.60
C GLY A 123 24.10 -5.82 -4.91
N PHE A 124 23.71 -7.05 -5.23
CA PHE A 124 24.38 -8.24 -4.71
C PHE A 124 25.83 -8.36 -5.16
N VAL A 125 26.12 -8.06 -6.43
CA VAL A 125 27.51 -8.02 -6.93
C VAL A 125 28.32 -7.00 -6.15
N ALA A 126 27.83 -5.77 -5.99
CA ALA A 126 28.52 -4.73 -5.22
C ALA A 126 28.74 -5.13 -3.76
N TRP A 127 27.75 -5.76 -3.13
CA TRP A 127 27.84 -6.25 -1.75
C TRP A 127 28.92 -7.32 -1.58
N PHE A 128 28.89 -8.39 -2.39
CA PHE A 128 29.84 -9.50 -2.28
C PHE A 128 31.26 -9.11 -2.72
N VAL A 129 31.38 -8.27 -3.76
CA VAL A 129 32.69 -7.77 -4.21
C VAL A 129 33.31 -6.87 -3.14
N THR A 130 32.54 -5.94 -2.55
CA THR A 130 33.04 -5.08 -1.47
C THR A 130 33.44 -5.90 -0.24
N THR A 131 32.63 -6.90 0.12
CA THR A 131 32.94 -7.80 1.24
C THR A 131 34.24 -8.57 0.99
N HIS A 132 34.44 -9.09 -0.22
CA HIS A 132 35.67 -9.79 -0.58
C HIS A 132 36.90 -8.87 -0.57
N ILE A 133 36.79 -7.66 -1.12
CA ILE A 133 37.93 -6.73 -1.19
C ILE A 133 38.31 -6.23 0.21
N ARG A 134 37.33 -5.95 1.07
CA ARG A 134 37.56 -5.31 2.36
C ARG A 134 37.88 -6.31 3.48
N SER A 135 37.23 -7.46 3.46
CA SER A 135 37.32 -8.46 4.53
C SER A 135 38.03 -9.75 4.12
N GLY A 136 38.40 -9.90 2.83
CA GLY A 136 39.15 -11.05 2.29
C GLY A 136 38.34 -12.35 2.16
N VAL A 137 37.24 -12.51 2.90
CA VAL A 137 36.38 -13.71 2.92
C VAL A 137 34.92 -13.31 3.01
N ASN A 138 34.05 -14.05 2.31
CA ASN A 138 32.60 -13.94 2.43
C ASN A 138 32.08 -14.92 3.49
N SER A 139 31.90 -14.44 4.71
CA SER A 139 31.26 -15.15 5.81
C SER A 139 30.04 -14.39 6.30
N VAL A 140 29.20 -15.01 7.14
CA VAL A 140 28.05 -14.33 7.77
C VAL A 140 28.49 -13.09 8.53
N ALA A 141 29.64 -13.13 9.20
CA ALA A 141 30.17 -12.00 9.96
C ALA A 141 30.61 -10.83 9.05
N THR A 142 31.28 -11.13 7.93
CA THR A 142 31.80 -10.08 7.04
C THR A 142 30.71 -9.48 6.15
N THR A 143 29.75 -10.29 5.71
CA THR A 143 28.60 -9.83 4.93
C THR A 143 27.62 -8.98 5.77
N GLY A 144 27.48 -9.29 7.06
CA GLY A 144 26.66 -8.53 8.01
C GLY A 144 27.31 -7.27 8.56
N GLU A 145 28.53 -6.93 8.13
CA GLU A 145 29.19 -5.71 8.54
C GLU A 145 28.53 -4.50 7.87
N GLU A 146 28.18 -3.49 8.66
CA GLU A 146 27.34 -2.35 8.24
C GLU A 146 27.88 -1.64 7.00
N THR A 147 29.19 -1.44 6.93
CA THR A 147 29.82 -0.74 5.79
C THR A 147 29.82 -1.56 4.50
N ASN A 148 29.95 -2.88 4.58
CA ASN A 148 29.87 -3.78 3.43
C ASN A 148 28.43 -3.85 2.91
N ALA A 149 27.46 -4.02 3.82
CA ALA A 149 26.04 -4.03 3.48
C ALA A 149 25.53 -2.67 2.99
N LEU A 150 26.11 -1.56 3.47
CA LEU A 150 25.81 -0.21 2.99
C LEU A 150 26.23 -0.04 1.52
N ALA A 151 27.38 -0.56 1.11
CA ALA A 151 27.82 -0.51 -0.28
C ALA A 151 26.82 -1.24 -1.21
N GLY A 152 26.35 -2.41 -0.79
CA GLY A 152 25.28 -3.13 -1.48
C GLY A 152 23.99 -2.32 -1.54
N SER A 153 23.51 -1.86 -0.38
CA SER A 153 22.20 -1.19 -0.25
C SER A 153 22.17 0.13 -1.01
N SER A 154 23.24 0.93 -0.95
CA SER A 154 23.37 2.17 -1.72
C SER A 154 23.42 1.92 -3.22
N THR A 155 24.07 0.85 -3.66
CA THR A 155 24.07 0.43 -5.07
C THR A 155 22.68 0.01 -5.50
N THR A 156 22.01 -0.87 -4.75
CA THR A 156 20.66 -1.35 -5.08
C THR A 156 19.66 -0.20 -5.16
N CYS A 157 19.61 0.66 -4.13
CA CYS A 157 18.68 1.79 -4.07
C CYS A 157 19.02 2.87 -5.13
N GLY A 158 20.30 3.26 -5.20
CA GLY A 158 20.76 4.30 -6.12
C GLY A 158 20.57 3.89 -7.57
N LEU A 159 20.94 2.66 -7.92
CA LEU A 159 20.76 2.15 -9.27
C LEU A 159 19.30 1.90 -9.62
N GLY A 160 18.47 1.44 -8.67
CA GLY A 160 17.02 1.36 -8.88
C GLY A 160 16.42 2.72 -9.24
N THR A 161 16.86 3.79 -8.57
CA THR A 161 16.46 5.18 -8.85
C THR A 161 16.92 5.64 -10.23
N ILE A 162 18.19 5.42 -10.57
CA ILE A 162 18.76 5.84 -11.86
C ILE A 162 18.08 5.09 -13.00
N LEU A 163 17.91 3.77 -12.87
CA LEU A 163 17.33 2.93 -13.91
C LEU A 163 15.86 3.26 -14.15
N VAL A 164 15.05 3.49 -13.11
CA VAL A 164 13.64 3.84 -13.32
C VAL A 164 13.49 5.17 -14.06
N LEU A 165 14.35 6.15 -13.78
CA LEU A 165 14.37 7.45 -14.46
C LEU A 165 14.87 7.32 -15.91
N VAL A 166 16.03 6.70 -16.10
CA VAL A 166 16.66 6.56 -17.42
C VAL A 166 15.81 5.71 -18.35
N LEU A 167 15.34 4.55 -17.91
CA LEU A 167 14.52 3.68 -18.76
C LEU A 167 13.16 4.31 -19.09
N SER A 168 12.57 5.07 -18.15
CA SER A 168 11.34 5.80 -18.43
C SER A 168 11.52 6.98 -19.36
N TRP A 169 12.72 7.58 -19.39
CA TRP A 169 13.06 8.64 -20.33
C TRP A 169 13.41 8.09 -21.73
N VAL A 170 14.20 7.02 -21.81
CA VAL A 170 14.63 6.38 -23.07
C VAL A 170 13.47 5.67 -23.76
N PHE A 171 12.59 5.02 -23.00
CA PHE A 171 11.43 4.30 -23.53
C PHE A 171 10.12 4.90 -23.00
N PRO A 172 9.65 6.04 -23.54
CA PRO A 172 8.40 6.69 -23.11
C PRO A 172 7.15 5.95 -23.62
N SER A 173 7.22 4.63 -23.81
CA SER A 173 6.08 3.80 -24.21
C SER A 173 5.02 3.80 -23.11
N ARG A 174 3.76 4.01 -23.48
CA ARG A 174 2.61 3.92 -22.57
C ARG A 174 1.92 2.59 -22.77
N TYR A 175 1.63 1.89 -21.69
CA TYR A 175 0.79 0.70 -21.75
C TYR A 175 -0.67 1.13 -21.95
N THR A 176 -1.25 0.75 -23.08
CA THR A 176 -2.69 0.89 -23.33
C THR A 176 -3.26 -0.53 -23.39
N SER A 177 -4.11 -0.88 -22.41
CA SER A 177 -4.77 -2.18 -22.40
C SER A 177 -5.80 -2.26 -23.53
N ALA A 178 -5.78 -3.32 -24.33
CA ALA A 178 -6.80 -3.58 -25.35
C ALA A 178 -8.16 -4.03 -24.76
N ASN A 179 -8.21 -4.36 -23.46
CA ASN A 179 -9.43 -4.80 -22.79
C ASN A 179 -10.29 -3.57 -22.37
N PRO A 180 -11.52 -3.43 -22.89
CA PRO A 180 -12.40 -2.30 -22.59
C PRO A 180 -12.80 -2.21 -21.11
N ALA A 181 -12.83 -3.33 -20.38
CA ALA A 181 -13.12 -3.31 -18.94
C ALA A 181 -11.97 -2.67 -18.13
N HIS A 182 -10.73 -2.86 -18.58
CA HIS A 182 -9.55 -2.30 -17.93
C HIS A 182 -9.39 -0.80 -18.25
N THR A 183 -9.72 -0.36 -19.46
CA THR A 183 -9.71 1.06 -19.82
C THR A 183 -10.76 1.85 -19.03
N VAL A 184 -11.98 1.32 -18.91
CA VAL A 184 -13.05 1.96 -18.11
C VAL A 184 -12.66 2.03 -16.62
N LEU A 185 -12.00 1.01 -16.07
CA LEU A 185 -11.51 1.04 -14.70
C LEU A 185 -10.42 2.10 -14.52
N VAL A 186 -9.45 2.18 -15.43
CA VAL A 186 -8.39 3.20 -15.40
C VAL A 186 -8.97 4.61 -15.56
N GLU A 187 -9.96 4.81 -16.41
CA GLU A 187 -10.68 6.09 -16.57
C GLU A 187 -11.45 6.47 -15.31
N LYS A 188 -12.13 5.51 -14.68
CA LYS A 188 -12.80 5.69 -13.38
C LYS A 188 -11.82 6.09 -12.27
N VAL A 189 -10.63 5.48 -12.23
CA VAL A 189 -9.55 5.80 -11.28
C VAL A 189 -8.93 7.17 -11.55
N SER A 190 -8.75 7.51 -12.82
CA SER A 190 -8.12 8.78 -13.24
C SER A 190 -9.08 9.97 -13.22
N GLY A 191 -10.36 9.76 -12.91
CA GLY A 191 -11.35 10.82 -12.75
C GLY A 191 -11.68 11.54 -14.06
N VAL A 192 -11.46 10.91 -15.20
CA VAL A 192 -11.90 11.46 -16.50
C VAL A 192 -13.39 11.15 -16.60
N GLU A 193 -14.24 12.18 -16.51
CA GLU A 193 -15.66 12.04 -16.84
C GLU A 193 -15.77 11.51 -18.27
N THR A 194 -16.34 10.33 -18.44
CA THR A 194 -16.69 9.82 -19.75
C THR A 194 -17.76 10.73 -20.34
N VAL A 195 -17.36 11.68 -21.19
CA VAL A 195 -18.25 12.22 -22.22
C VAL A 195 -18.45 11.11 -23.25
N HIS A 196 -19.26 10.12 -22.93
CA HIS A 196 -19.80 9.25 -23.96
C HIS A 196 -20.99 9.94 -24.59
N ALA A 197 -20.75 10.45 -25.80
CA ALA A 197 -21.77 10.65 -26.81
C ALA A 197 -22.71 9.44 -26.82
N GLN A 198 -24.00 9.71 -26.66
CA GLN A 198 -25.07 8.75 -26.87
C GLN A 198 -24.84 7.97 -28.19
N PRO A 199 -24.99 6.64 -28.19
CA PRO A 199 -25.18 5.92 -29.44
C PRO A 199 -26.46 6.47 -30.10
N PRO A 200 -26.48 6.68 -31.43
CA PRO A 200 -27.68 7.15 -32.09
C PRO A 200 -28.81 6.12 -31.92
N SER A 201 -29.89 6.55 -31.28
CA SER A 201 -31.15 5.82 -31.22
C SER A 201 -31.62 5.45 -32.64
N PRO A 202 -32.28 4.29 -32.85
CA PRO A 202 -32.80 3.94 -34.16
C PRO A 202 -33.83 5.00 -34.60
N GLN A 203 -33.55 5.69 -35.69
CA GLN A 203 -34.48 6.61 -36.34
C GLN A 203 -35.69 5.84 -36.86
N GLN A 204 -36.86 6.08 -36.28
CA GLN A 204 -38.14 5.90 -36.97
C GLN A 204 -38.44 7.18 -37.79
N PRO A 205 -39.04 7.08 -38.98
CA PRO A 205 -39.11 8.20 -39.92
C PRO A 205 -40.17 9.23 -39.50
N ASN A 206 -39.77 10.50 -39.47
CA ASN A 206 -40.64 11.67 -39.31
C ASN A 206 -41.49 11.92 -40.56
N SER A 207 -42.78 12.17 -40.37
CA SER A 207 -43.64 12.89 -41.32
C SER A 207 -44.24 14.16 -40.65
N THR A 208 -43.64 15.30 -41.00
CA THR A 208 -44.20 16.62 -41.36
C THR A 208 -45.44 17.22 -40.64
N ALA A 209 -45.22 18.43 -40.05
CA ALA A 209 -46.01 19.69 -40.16
C ALA A 209 -46.51 20.35 -38.83
N PRO A 210 -46.61 21.71 -38.74
CA PRO A 210 -46.42 22.48 -37.49
C PRO A 210 -47.62 23.32 -36.96
N GLU A 211 -47.66 23.51 -35.61
CA GLU A 211 -48.24 24.61 -34.77
C GLU A 211 -49.72 25.09 -34.96
N PRO A 212 -50.39 25.84 -34.03
CA PRO A 212 -49.88 26.74 -32.95
C PRO A 212 -50.60 26.72 -31.56
N VAL A 213 -50.01 27.44 -30.59
CA VAL A 213 -50.47 27.78 -29.22
C VAL A 213 -51.52 28.93 -29.23
N PRO A 214 -52.45 29.05 -28.25
CA PRO A 214 -52.46 30.19 -27.30
C PRO A 214 -53.06 29.83 -25.88
N PRO A 215 -53.39 30.74 -24.93
CA PRO A 215 -52.56 31.00 -23.73
C PRO A 215 -53.29 30.92 -22.35
N SER A 216 -52.48 30.97 -21.28
CA SER A 216 -52.72 31.52 -19.92
C SER A 216 -53.82 30.96 -19.00
N GLN A 217 -53.46 30.52 -17.77
CA GLN A 217 -53.64 31.27 -16.51
C GLN A 217 -53.28 30.44 -15.27
N ASP A 218 -52.88 31.16 -14.23
CA ASP A 218 -52.32 30.77 -12.94
C ASP A 218 -53.22 29.87 -12.07
N GLU A 219 -52.61 28.99 -11.26
CA GLU A 219 -52.97 28.84 -9.84
C GLU A 219 -51.91 28.03 -9.08
N GLU A 220 -51.36 28.64 -8.02
CA GLU A 220 -50.42 28.08 -7.06
C GLU A 220 -51.07 27.04 -6.14
N LYS A 221 -50.42 25.89 -5.90
CA LYS A 221 -50.33 25.31 -4.54
C LYS A 221 -49.20 24.27 -4.39
N HIS A 222 -48.23 24.61 -3.53
CA HIS A 222 -47.32 23.78 -2.74
C HIS A 222 -47.36 22.24 -2.94
N THR A 223 -46.20 21.63 -3.25
CA THR A 223 -45.68 20.42 -2.55
C THR A 223 -44.19 20.22 -2.84
N SER A 224 -43.39 20.29 -1.78
CA SER A 224 -42.07 19.70 -1.51
C SER A 224 -41.30 19.05 -2.67
N THR A 225 -40.22 19.71 -3.09
CA THR A 225 -39.14 19.13 -3.91
C THR A 225 -38.44 18.01 -3.15
N GLN A 226 -38.88 16.76 -3.37
CA GLN A 226 -38.01 15.61 -3.19
C GLN A 226 -36.96 15.67 -4.28
N GLN A 227 -35.74 16.03 -3.90
CA GLN A 227 -34.56 15.85 -4.73
C GLN A 227 -34.31 14.34 -4.78
N GLN A 228 -34.89 13.68 -5.79
CA GLN A 228 -34.64 12.28 -6.09
C GLN A 228 -33.18 12.15 -6.55
N THR A 229 -32.35 11.67 -5.63
CA THR A 229 -31.09 11.02 -5.93
C THR A 229 -31.35 9.94 -6.98
N PRO A 230 -30.62 9.90 -8.11
CA PRO A 230 -30.70 8.77 -9.02
C PRO A 230 -30.34 7.48 -8.25
N PRO A 231 -31.01 6.35 -8.50
CA PRO A 231 -30.69 5.10 -7.82
C PRO A 231 -29.26 4.70 -8.20
N ASP A 232 -28.40 4.62 -7.19
CA ASP A 232 -27.10 3.98 -7.28
C ASP A 232 -27.31 2.57 -7.87
N PRO A 233 -26.69 2.20 -9.01
CA PRO A 233 -26.66 0.82 -9.41
C PRO A 233 -25.71 0.13 -8.43
N SER A 234 -26.26 -0.42 -7.35
CA SER A 234 -25.53 -1.30 -6.45
C SER A 234 -24.98 -2.46 -7.30
N PRO A 235 -23.65 -2.60 -7.45
CA PRO A 235 -23.13 -3.89 -7.90
C PRO A 235 -23.45 -4.87 -6.79
N SER A 236 -24.05 -6.01 -7.14
CA SER A 236 -24.37 -7.11 -6.24
C SER A 236 -23.21 -7.36 -5.27
N LYS A 237 -23.41 -7.00 -4.00
CA LYS A 237 -22.42 -7.20 -2.93
C LYS A 237 -22.32 -8.69 -2.68
N ILE A 238 -21.35 -9.35 -3.32
CA ILE A 238 -21.07 -10.76 -3.05
C ILE A 238 -20.23 -10.78 -1.76
N GLU A 239 -20.89 -11.00 -0.62
CA GLU A 239 -20.20 -11.19 0.66
C GLU A 239 -19.75 -12.64 0.75
N THR A 240 -18.45 -12.87 0.56
CA THR A 240 -17.81 -14.19 0.55
C THR A 240 -17.30 -14.57 1.94
N GLY A 241 -17.38 -13.66 2.92
CA GLY A 241 -16.92 -13.88 4.29
C GLY A 241 -15.40 -13.74 4.48
N ASN A 242 -14.69 -13.32 3.43
CA ASN A 242 -13.30 -12.91 3.49
C ASN A 242 -13.24 -11.44 3.08
N GLU A 243 -13.06 -10.55 4.06
CA GLU A 243 -13.12 -9.10 3.87
C GLU A 243 -12.16 -8.60 2.81
N VAL A 244 -10.98 -9.22 2.68
CA VAL A 244 -9.99 -8.81 1.68
C VAL A 244 -10.46 -9.19 0.28
N ILE A 245 -11.00 -10.40 0.13
CA ILE A 245 -11.58 -10.83 -1.15
C ILE A 245 -12.80 -9.97 -1.49
N ASP A 246 -13.67 -9.71 -0.53
CA ASP A 246 -14.88 -8.91 -0.72
C ASP A 246 -14.54 -7.46 -1.05
N PHE A 247 -13.51 -6.89 -0.42
CA PHE A 247 -12.98 -5.57 -0.74
C PHE A 247 -12.40 -5.52 -2.16
N LEU A 248 -11.64 -6.53 -2.56
CA LEU A 248 -11.02 -6.60 -3.89
C LEU A 248 -12.03 -6.92 -5.00
N LEU A 249 -13.15 -7.57 -4.68
CA LEU A 249 -14.23 -7.87 -5.63
C LEU A 249 -15.21 -6.70 -5.78
N ASN A 250 -15.52 -6.01 -4.69
CA ASN A 250 -16.46 -4.89 -4.71
C ASN A 250 -15.72 -3.61 -5.11
N ASN A 251 -16.10 -3.02 -6.24
CA ASN A 251 -15.42 -1.88 -6.82
C ASN A 251 -15.78 -0.57 -6.06
N HIS A 252 -15.15 -0.34 -4.90
CA HIS A 252 -15.38 0.82 -4.01
C HIS A 252 -14.80 2.15 -4.51
N ILE A 253 -14.36 2.22 -5.76
CA ILE A 253 -13.72 3.40 -6.33
C ILE A 253 -14.82 4.44 -6.59
N LYS A 254 -14.91 5.46 -5.73
CA LYS A 254 -15.67 6.69 -6.01
C LYS A 254 -14.90 7.55 -7.02
N PRO A 255 -15.56 8.29 -7.92
CA PRO A 255 -14.88 9.19 -8.84
C PRO A 255 -14.04 10.20 -8.05
N LEU A 256 -12.79 10.37 -8.45
CA LEU A 256 -11.79 11.17 -7.74
C LEU A 256 -12.15 12.67 -7.83
N ASP A 257 -12.54 13.31 -6.72
CA ASP A 257 -12.66 14.77 -6.67
C ASP A 257 -11.26 15.41 -6.79
N ALA A 258 -10.98 15.96 -7.97
CA ALA A 258 -9.71 16.58 -8.28
C ALA A 258 -9.36 17.76 -7.36
N ALA A 259 -10.35 18.48 -6.81
CA ALA A 259 -10.10 19.62 -5.94
C ALA A 259 -9.66 19.20 -4.53
N ALA A 260 -10.40 18.28 -3.89
CA ALA A 260 -9.98 17.67 -2.62
C ALA A 260 -8.65 16.93 -2.76
N TYR A 261 -8.48 16.15 -3.83
CA TYR A 261 -7.24 15.42 -4.11
C TYR A 261 -6.01 16.33 -4.15
N ARG A 262 -6.06 17.45 -4.88
CA ARG A 262 -4.92 18.39 -4.97
C ARG A 262 -4.60 19.09 -3.64
N LYS A 263 -5.58 19.28 -2.75
CA LYS A 263 -5.34 19.83 -1.41
C LYS A 263 -4.66 18.79 -0.52
N ALA A 264 -5.22 17.58 -0.47
CA ALA A 264 -4.67 16.46 0.29
C ALA A 264 -3.25 16.11 -0.17
N LEU A 265 -3.01 16.07 -1.49
CA LEU A 265 -1.70 15.79 -2.07
C LEU A 265 -0.65 16.82 -1.65
N ARG A 266 -0.97 18.12 -1.68
CA ARG A 266 -0.03 19.17 -1.24
C ARG A 266 0.30 19.08 0.24
N LEU A 267 -0.69 18.78 1.08
CA LEU A 267 -0.48 18.56 2.50
C LEU A 267 0.39 17.32 2.74
N ALA A 268 0.09 16.20 2.07
CA ALA A 268 0.86 14.97 2.17
C ALA A 268 2.32 15.17 1.75
N ILE A 269 2.56 15.79 0.59
CA ILE A 269 3.92 16.11 0.12
C ILE A 269 4.63 17.02 1.14
N GLY A 270 3.97 18.05 1.65
CA GLY A 270 4.54 18.97 2.65
C GLY A 270 4.96 18.25 3.93
N VAL A 271 4.09 17.40 4.47
CA VAL A 271 4.37 16.62 5.70
C VAL A 271 5.48 15.59 5.45
N CYS A 272 5.46 14.88 4.31
CA CYS A 272 6.51 13.93 3.95
C CYS A 272 7.88 14.61 3.78
N LEU A 273 7.93 15.77 3.10
CA LEU A 273 9.17 16.53 2.94
C LEU A 273 9.67 17.05 4.29
N LEU A 274 8.79 17.56 5.14
CA LEU A 274 9.15 17.99 6.49
C LEU A 274 9.74 16.81 7.29
N PHE A 275 9.13 15.63 7.21
CA PHE A 275 9.63 14.44 7.88
C PHE A 275 10.99 14.00 7.32
N ILE A 276 11.19 14.02 6.01
CA ILE A 276 12.48 13.69 5.40
C ILE A 276 13.56 14.67 5.88
N VAL A 277 13.30 15.97 5.82
CA VAL A 277 14.28 16.99 6.19
C VAL A 277 14.58 16.96 7.69
N LEU A 278 13.54 16.92 8.53
CA LEU A 278 13.70 16.98 9.97
C LEU A 278 14.16 15.62 10.53
N ALA A 279 13.38 14.56 10.31
CA ALA A 279 13.59 13.25 10.91
C ALA A 279 14.72 12.45 10.24
N MET A 280 14.77 12.39 8.90
CA MET A 280 15.74 11.54 8.19
C MET A 280 17.08 12.22 7.89
N LEU A 281 17.10 13.54 7.64
CA LEU A 281 18.34 14.25 7.35
C LEU A 281 18.90 14.92 8.61
N THR A 282 18.12 15.79 9.26
CA THR A 282 18.64 16.62 10.36
C THR A 282 19.09 15.78 11.56
N PHE A 283 18.31 14.79 12.02
CA PHE A 283 18.72 14.00 13.19
C PHE A 283 19.97 13.14 12.97
N PRO A 284 20.08 12.32 11.90
CA PRO A 284 21.30 11.55 11.64
C PRO A 284 22.51 12.45 11.42
N PHE A 285 22.39 13.55 10.66
CA PHE A 285 23.51 14.49 10.50
C PHE A 285 23.87 15.21 11.80
N ALA A 286 22.89 15.61 12.60
CA ALA A 286 23.15 16.28 13.87
C ALA A 286 23.86 15.36 14.87
N PHE A 287 23.47 14.09 14.97
CA PHE A 287 24.10 13.16 15.92
C PHE A 287 25.38 12.52 15.37
N TYR A 288 25.33 11.97 14.16
CA TYR A 288 26.47 11.26 13.57
C TYR A 288 27.52 12.24 13.03
N GLY A 289 27.09 13.28 12.32
CA GLY A 289 27.98 14.27 11.71
C GLY A 289 28.74 15.12 12.72
N THR A 290 28.18 15.36 13.91
CA THR A 290 28.89 16.05 15.00
C THR A 290 29.61 15.10 15.96
N SER A 291 29.51 13.77 15.75
CA SER A 291 29.99 12.75 16.69
C SER A 291 29.48 12.99 18.11
N PHE A 292 28.19 13.32 18.25
CA PHE A 292 27.60 13.72 19.53
C PHE A 292 27.63 12.57 20.54
N ILE A 293 28.29 12.80 21.67
CA ILE A 293 28.33 11.84 22.78
C ILE A 293 27.17 12.18 23.72
N PHE A 294 26.19 11.27 23.83
CA PHE A 294 25.04 11.46 24.70
C PHE A 294 25.46 11.55 26.18
N THR A 295 25.19 12.69 26.81
CA THR A 295 25.23 12.80 28.27
C THR A 295 24.04 12.05 28.87
N ARG A 296 24.13 11.67 30.15
CA ARG A 296 23.03 10.99 30.86
C ARG A 296 21.71 11.78 30.80
N GLU A 297 21.80 13.10 30.92
CA GLU A 297 20.65 14.01 30.86
C GLU A 297 20.03 14.06 29.46
N ALA A 298 20.88 14.21 28.43
CA ALA A 298 20.42 14.21 27.03
C ALA A 298 19.76 12.87 26.64
N PHE A 299 20.33 11.75 27.07
CA PHE A 299 19.75 10.43 26.83
C PHE A 299 18.41 10.26 27.56
N THR A 300 18.31 10.71 28.81
CA THR A 300 17.05 10.65 29.57
C THR A 300 15.96 11.49 28.90
N GLY A 301 16.30 12.70 28.43
CA GLY A 301 15.39 13.55 27.66
C GLY A 301 14.94 12.88 26.36
N TRP A 302 15.87 12.28 25.61
CA TRP A 302 15.58 11.55 24.38
C TRP A 302 14.61 10.39 24.60
N VAL A 303 14.84 9.58 25.63
CA VAL A 303 13.96 8.46 26.00
C VAL A 303 12.59 8.97 26.40
N ALA A 304 12.49 10.04 27.19
CA ALA A 304 11.21 10.62 27.61
C ALA A 304 10.39 11.13 26.41
N VAL A 305 11.02 11.86 25.49
CA VAL A 305 10.35 12.35 24.26
C VAL A 305 9.92 11.17 23.37
N SER A 306 10.78 10.16 23.22
CA SER A 306 10.47 8.96 22.44
C SER A 306 9.27 8.20 23.02
N LEU A 307 9.22 8.04 24.35
CA LEU A 307 8.08 7.41 25.02
C LEU A 307 6.80 8.23 24.87
N LEU A 308 6.86 9.55 25.08
CA LEU A 308 5.71 10.43 24.91
C LEU A 308 5.15 10.33 23.48
N TRP A 309 6.03 10.34 22.48
CA TRP A 309 5.66 10.17 21.07
C TRP A 309 4.92 8.85 20.84
N VAL A 310 5.42 7.74 21.40
CA VAL A 310 4.80 6.42 21.29
C VAL A 310 3.41 6.41 21.93
N PHE A 311 3.24 7.01 23.11
CA PHE A 311 1.93 7.11 23.76
C PHE A 311 0.93 7.96 22.96
N CYS A 312 1.36 9.13 22.45
CA CYS A 312 0.52 9.96 21.60
C CYS A 312 0.13 9.22 20.31
N SER A 313 1.07 8.50 19.70
CA SER A 313 0.81 7.68 18.51
C SER A 313 -0.16 6.54 18.81
N ALA A 314 0.00 5.86 19.95
CA ALA A 314 -0.92 4.80 20.37
C ALA A 314 -2.33 5.34 20.61
N MET A 315 -2.47 6.51 21.26
CA MET A 315 -3.78 7.16 21.41
C MET A 315 -4.40 7.51 20.05
N ALA A 316 -3.62 8.09 19.14
CA ALA A 316 -4.12 8.45 17.81
C ALA A 316 -4.50 7.22 16.97
N CYS A 317 -3.74 6.12 17.03
CA CYS A 317 -4.02 4.94 16.19
C CYS A 317 -5.03 3.97 16.82
N VAL A 318 -5.14 3.92 18.15
CA VAL A 318 -6.03 2.98 18.85
C VAL A 318 -7.33 3.65 19.29
N VAL A 319 -7.24 4.82 19.93
CA VAL A 319 -8.42 5.47 20.53
C VAL A 319 -9.21 6.24 19.46
N TRP A 320 -8.53 6.96 18.57
CA TRP A 320 -9.21 7.79 17.58
C TRP A 320 -10.17 7.00 16.67
N PRO A 321 -9.76 5.87 16.03
CA PRO A 321 -10.68 5.12 15.17
C PRO A 321 -11.87 4.54 15.94
N VAL A 322 -11.69 4.18 17.21
CA VAL A 322 -12.75 3.67 18.08
C VAL A 322 -13.75 4.77 18.44
N LEU A 323 -13.27 6.00 18.69
CA LEU A 323 -14.14 7.15 18.94
C LEU A 323 -14.93 7.54 17.69
N GLU A 324 -14.29 7.54 16.52
CA GLU A 324 -14.95 7.86 15.24
C GLU A 324 -16.00 6.81 14.87
N SER A 325 -15.71 5.53 15.10
CA SER A 325 -16.64 4.42 14.87
C SER A 325 -17.63 4.18 16.01
N TRP A 326 -17.63 5.00 17.06
CA TRP A 326 -18.49 4.80 18.24
C TRP A 326 -19.97 4.75 17.90
N GLY A 327 -20.43 5.60 16.97
CA GLY A 327 -21.82 5.60 16.50
C GLY A 327 -22.23 4.28 15.85
N GLU A 328 -21.36 3.73 15.00
CA GLU A 328 -21.56 2.44 14.34
C GLU A 328 -21.49 1.28 15.35
N LEU A 329 -20.54 1.31 16.28
CA LEU A 329 -20.42 0.34 17.37
C LEU A 329 -21.68 0.29 18.24
N VAL A 330 -22.24 1.47 18.57
CA VAL A 330 -23.50 1.57 19.31
C VAL A 330 -24.68 1.06 18.47
N HIS A 331 -24.70 1.34 17.16
CA HIS A 331 -25.75 0.83 16.28
C HIS A 331 -25.70 -0.70 16.18
N VAL A 332 -24.53 -1.27 15.88
CA VAL A 332 -24.30 -2.73 15.84
C VAL A 332 -24.64 -3.38 17.18
N GLY A 333 -24.23 -2.76 18.30
CA GLY A 333 -24.59 -3.24 19.64
C GLY A 333 -26.10 -3.24 19.88
N LYS A 334 -26.79 -2.16 19.50
CA LYS A 334 -28.26 -2.07 19.58
C LYS A 334 -28.95 -3.14 18.73
N THR A 335 -28.46 -3.39 17.51
CA THR A 335 -28.97 -4.44 16.62
C THR A 335 -28.75 -5.84 17.19
N LEU A 336 -27.56 -6.11 17.75
CA LEU A 336 -27.22 -7.39 18.40
C LEU A 336 -28.08 -7.66 19.65
N PHE A 337 -28.39 -6.63 20.43
CA PHE A 337 -29.20 -6.75 21.65
C PHE A 337 -30.70 -6.48 21.44
N GLY A 338 -31.15 -6.30 20.20
CA GLY A 338 -32.57 -6.10 19.87
C GLY A 338 -33.18 -4.81 20.42
N LEU A 339 -32.36 -3.83 20.79
CA LEU A 339 -32.80 -2.52 21.30
C LEU A 339 -32.97 -1.58 20.11
N LYS A 340 -34.23 -1.23 19.78
CA LYS A 340 -34.55 -0.23 18.74
C LYS A 340 -34.02 1.16 19.11
#